data_AF-D8MBG8-F1
#
_entry.id   AF-D8MBG8-F1
#
_cell.length_a   1.000
_cell.length_b   1.000
_cell.length_c   1.000
_cell.angle_alpha   90.00
_cell.angle_beta   90.00
_cell.angle_gamma   90.00
#
_symmetry.space_group_name_H-M   'P 1'
#
loop_
_entity.id
_entity.type
_entity.pdbx_description
1 polymer ?
#
loop_
_entity_poly.entity_id
_entity_poly.type
_entity_poly.pdbx_seq_one_letter_code
_entity_poly.pdbx_strand_id
1 'polypeptide(L)'
;MHMARLWESSRVGKGSYSLESLSEELYIRKRPYKEIFGKPHIKRDGMQGKTIDVPPVIVAFSLSPHPQDLQRGSATRSAWIDYSAFDAEATWHVRKELESLLREMFWTSESLNGALSELSMWDFYRRYYRDFGQLLVNMERRGIHVDVARHLPEIEREARAALEKARNQFKSWAVAEGGSDLLFMNVHSTAQIQQLLFAPGFRGGRAGLPREREFSVENTTGFVEPGKKKPLKNRTILIRGLGIPPISFTEKGLPQCNAATIQELAGKIDEENVEKSEFGKAFEALGGGDRGKAACLALNALSRVNSIETMLNTFILPLQSVADAEQRVHCSLNLNTETGRLSSRNPNLQNQPALEKDVYFIRKAFMAKPGNILLVSDYGQLELRVLAHMTKCKAMIEAFRLGGDFHSRTALSMYDYIKEDIAKGTCLLEWDSSKGEPPAPLLKHKYASERRQAKILNFSLAYGKTAHGLQKDFGVSLEEAKEVLAKWYKERPEVKRWQELTIQTAKETGFTRTLMGRYRPLPDINSKNKWKEGHACRAAINTPIQGGAADIVMMAMLKIEKDERLRRLGFEMLLQIHDEVILEGPIENVAEAKKCLVEDMMHPFARPLLVDLVVDCNAAPSWYEAK
;
A
#
# COMPACT_ATOMS: atom_id res chain seq x y z
N MET A 1 -19.58 -5.32 12.25
CA MET A 1 -18.23 -5.01 11.76
C MET A 1 -17.91 -3.51 11.82
N HIS A 2 -18.58 -2.65 11.04
CA HIS A 2 -18.34 -1.20 11.08
C HIS A 2 -18.55 -0.60 12.48
N MET A 3 -19.57 -1.05 13.21
CA MET A 3 -19.80 -0.65 14.61
C MET A 3 -18.62 -1.02 15.53
N ALA A 4 -18.10 -2.24 15.42
CA ALA A 4 -16.94 -2.68 16.21
C ALA A 4 -15.69 -1.85 15.91
N ARG A 5 -15.49 -1.42 14.65
CA ARG A 5 -14.39 -0.55 14.25
C ARG A 5 -14.51 0.88 14.79
N LEU A 6 -15.74 1.40 14.90
CA LEU A 6 -15.98 2.68 15.56
C LEU A 6 -15.77 2.61 17.06
N TRP A 7 -16.15 1.49 17.69
CA TRP A 7 -15.98 1.27 19.12
C TRP A 7 -14.51 1.18 19.50
N GLU A 8 -13.76 0.32 18.81
CA GLU A 8 -12.34 0.11 19.03
C GLU A 8 -11.69 -0.07 17.66
N SER A 9 -10.85 0.87 17.22
CA SER A 9 -10.16 0.78 15.92
C SER A 9 -8.83 0.02 15.98
N SER A 10 -8.29 -0.19 17.19
CA SER A 10 -7.02 -0.87 17.47
C SER A 10 -7.23 -2.01 18.48
N ARG A 11 -7.30 -3.25 18.00
CA ARG A 11 -7.48 -4.47 18.81
C ARG A 11 -6.16 -5.17 19.17
N VAL A 12 -5.20 -4.41 19.71
CA VAL A 12 -3.89 -4.97 20.10
C VAL A 12 -4.08 -6.00 21.22
N GLY A 13 -3.65 -7.25 20.98
CA GLY A 13 -3.78 -8.34 21.95
C GLY A 13 -5.19 -8.92 22.10
N LYS A 14 -6.17 -8.41 21.33
CA LYS A 14 -7.53 -8.95 21.23
C LYS A 14 -7.68 -9.73 19.91
N GLY A 15 -8.67 -10.62 19.85
CA GLY A 15 -8.99 -11.35 18.62
C GLY A 15 -9.31 -10.42 17.43
N SER A 16 -9.39 -10.99 16.23
CA SER A 16 -9.69 -10.25 15.00
C SER A 16 -11.06 -9.54 15.05
N TYR A 17 -11.31 -8.64 14.10
CA TYR A 17 -12.68 -8.22 13.81
C TYR A 17 -13.32 -9.32 12.98
N SER A 18 -13.83 -10.35 13.64
CA SER A 18 -14.68 -11.38 13.04
C SER A 18 -15.90 -11.58 13.93
N LEU A 19 -16.98 -12.13 13.38
CA LEU A 19 -18.15 -12.44 14.19
C LEU A 19 -17.80 -13.43 15.31
N GLU A 20 -16.95 -14.42 15.03
CA GLU A 20 -16.45 -15.39 16.00
C GLU A 20 -15.75 -14.68 17.17
N SER A 21 -14.71 -13.90 16.89
CA SER A 21 -13.96 -13.17 17.93
C SER A 21 -14.81 -12.14 18.70
N LEU A 22 -15.76 -11.49 18.05
CA LEU A 22 -16.66 -10.54 18.72
C LEU A 22 -17.73 -11.25 19.56
N SER A 23 -18.22 -12.40 19.10
CA SER A 23 -19.15 -13.22 19.89
C SER A 23 -18.46 -13.81 21.11
N GLU A 24 -17.21 -14.23 21.02
CA GLU A 24 -16.43 -14.67 22.19
C GLU A 24 -16.24 -13.55 23.23
N GLU A 25 -16.11 -12.30 22.80
CA GLU A 25 -15.94 -11.15 23.71
C GLU A 25 -17.27 -10.67 24.30
N LEU A 26 -18.34 -10.63 23.48
CA LEU A 26 -19.58 -9.92 23.82
C LEU A 26 -20.80 -10.84 24.03
N TYR A 27 -20.77 -12.09 23.55
CA TYR A 27 -21.91 -13.01 23.59
C TYR A 27 -21.49 -14.50 23.46
N ILE A 28 -21.04 -15.10 24.57
CA ILE A 28 -20.49 -16.46 24.62
C ILE A 28 -21.62 -17.51 24.62
N ARG A 29 -22.11 -17.86 23.44
CA ARG A 29 -23.04 -19.00 23.22
C ARG A 29 -22.65 -19.88 22.05
N LYS A 30 -22.00 -19.29 21.04
CA LYS A 30 -21.57 -19.95 19.82
C LYS A 30 -20.24 -20.68 20.06
N ARG A 31 -20.13 -21.92 19.57
CA ARG A 31 -18.84 -22.66 19.54
C ARG A 31 -18.06 -22.33 18.26
N PRO A 32 -16.72 -22.28 18.33
CA PRO A 32 -15.86 -22.01 17.17
C PRO A 32 -16.12 -22.97 16.01
N TYR A 33 -16.02 -22.45 14.78
CA TYR A 33 -16.32 -23.22 13.55
C TYR A 33 -15.47 -24.50 13.44
N LYS A 34 -14.18 -24.37 13.77
CA LYS A 34 -13.20 -25.45 13.73
C LYS A 34 -13.44 -26.52 14.79
N GLU A 35 -14.10 -26.20 15.90
CA GLU A 35 -14.43 -27.19 16.92
C GLU A 35 -15.59 -28.09 16.53
N ILE A 36 -16.53 -27.56 15.73
CA ILE A 36 -17.73 -28.28 15.31
C ILE A 36 -17.43 -29.15 14.08
N PHE A 37 -16.74 -28.58 13.09
CA PHE A 37 -16.55 -29.22 11.78
C PHE A 37 -15.12 -29.67 11.49
N GLY A 38 -14.16 -29.26 12.32
CA GLY A 38 -12.75 -29.59 12.12
C GLY A 38 -12.45 -31.06 12.38
N LYS A 39 -11.73 -31.69 11.46
CA LYS A 39 -11.21 -33.04 11.60
C LYS A 39 -9.68 -32.98 11.69
N PRO A 40 -9.05 -33.49 12.75
CA PRO A 40 -7.60 -33.51 12.83
C PRO A 40 -7.04 -34.42 11.74
N HIS A 41 -6.01 -33.94 11.04
CA HIS A 41 -5.30 -34.71 10.04
C HIS A 41 -4.62 -35.91 10.71
N ILE A 42 -4.94 -37.13 10.30
CA ILE A 42 -4.31 -38.33 10.86
C ILE A 42 -2.92 -38.49 10.25
N LYS A 43 -1.88 -38.55 11.08
CA LYS A 43 -0.51 -38.80 10.64
C LYS A 43 -0.36 -40.24 10.14
N ARG A 44 0.73 -40.53 9.41
CA ARG A 44 1.04 -41.88 8.91
C ARG A 44 1.17 -42.94 10.02
N ASP A 45 1.41 -42.53 11.25
CA ASP A 45 1.50 -43.37 12.45
C ASP A 45 0.15 -43.58 13.17
N GLY A 46 -0.96 -43.06 12.60
CA GLY A 46 -2.30 -43.15 13.18
C GLY A 46 -2.59 -42.13 14.28
N MET A 47 -1.62 -41.31 14.71
CA MET A 47 -1.84 -40.27 15.70
C MET A 47 -2.47 -39.01 15.08
N GLN A 48 -3.25 -38.28 15.88
CA GLN A 48 -3.83 -37.01 15.46
C GLN A 48 -2.73 -35.96 15.25
N GLY A 49 -2.71 -35.37 14.06
CA GLY A 49 -1.86 -34.24 13.70
C GLY A 49 -2.39 -32.92 14.25
N LYS A 50 -1.51 -31.90 14.28
CA LYS A 50 -1.88 -30.54 14.72
C LYS A 50 -2.71 -29.78 13.67
N THR A 51 -2.70 -30.23 12.42
CA THR A 51 -3.47 -29.63 11.33
C THR A 51 -4.91 -30.11 11.40
N ILE A 52 -5.85 -29.17 11.38
CA ILE A 52 -7.29 -29.45 11.39
C ILE A 52 -7.83 -29.10 10.01
N ASP A 53 -8.33 -30.11 9.30
CA ASP A 53 -9.02 -29.92 8.03
C ASP A 53 -10.48 -29.63 8.30
N VAL A 54 -11.00 -28.58 7.68
CA VAL A 54 -12.44 -28.29 7.73
C VAL A 54 -13.04 -28.61 6.37
N PRO A 55 -14.11 -29.41 6.30
CA PRO A 55 -14.73 -29.72 5.01
C PRO A 55 -15.21 -28.44 4.30
N PRO A 56 -15.23 -28.42 2.96
CA PRO A 56 -15.71 -27.27 2.21
C PRO A 56 -17.21 -27.01 2.49
N VAL A 57 -17.60 -25.73 2.50
CA VAL A 57 -18.99 -25.31 2.74
C VAL A 57 -19.92 -25.87 1.66
N ILE A 58 -19.46 -25.89 0.40
CA ILE A 58 -20.14 -26.50 -0.75
C ILE A 58 -19.07 -27.18 -1.62
N VAL A 59 -19.33 -28.40 -2.07
CA VAL A 59 -18.50 -29.08 -3.10
C VAL A 59 -19.13 -28.78 -4.47
N ALA A 60 -18.52 -27.89 -5.24
CA ALA A 60 -19.10 -27.25 -6.43
C ALA A 60 -19.44 -28.16 -7.63
N PHE A 61 -19.41 -29.49 -7.51
CA PHE A 61 -19.64 -30.41 -8.63
C PHE A 61 -20.49 -31.64 -8.30
N SER A 62 -21.20 -31.66 -7.16
CA SER A 62 -22.07 -32.79 -6.81
C SER A 62 -23.53 -32.35 -6.66
N LEU A 63 -24.40 -32.84 -7.58
CA LEU A 63 -25.86 -32.77 -7.44
C LEU A 63 -26.38 -33.74 -6.35
N SER A 64 -25.54 -34.67 -5.89
CA SER A 64 -25.83 -35.61 -4.80
C SER A 64 -25.22 -35.14 -3.48
N PRO A 65 -25.81 -35.46 -2.31
CA PRO A 65 -25.23 -35.16 -1.01
C PRO A 65 -23.82 -35.78 -0.88
N HIS A 66 -22.78 -34.96 -0.94
CA HIS A 66 -21.42 -35.45 -0.72
C HIS A 66 -21.19 -35.58 0.81
N PRO A 67 -20.63 -36.68 1.35
CA PRO A 67 -20.43 -36.85 2.80
C PRO A 67 -19.52 -35.80 3.45
N GLN A 68 -18.76 -35.06 2.63
CA GLN A 68 -17.88 -33.96 3.06
C GLN A 68 -18.50 -32.57 2.82
N ASP A 69 -19.74 -32.50 2.34
CA ASP A 69 -20.47 -31.24 2.20
C ASP A 69 -21.07 -30.84 3.56
N LEU A 70 -20.75 -29.64 4.06
CA LEU A 70 -21.25 -29.20 5.37
C LEU A 70 -22.73 -28.85 5.34
N GLN A 71 -23.24 -28.27 4.25
CA GLN A 71 -24.63 -27.85 4.12
C GLN A 71 -25.57 -29.00 3.75
N ARG A 72 -25.08 -29.93 2.93
CA ARG A 72 -25.89 -31.00 2.31
C ARG A 72 -25.58 -32.39 2.85
N GLY A 73 -24.45 -32.59 3.52
CA GLY A 73 -24.07 -33.88 4.09
C GLY A 73 -25.01 -34.30 5.22
N SER A 74 -25.50 -35.54 5.18
CA SER A 74 -26.44 -36.05 6.19
C SER A 74 -25.88 -36.04 7.61
N ALA A 75 -24.56 -36.21 7.77
CA ALA A 75 -23.88 -36.22 9.07
C ALA A 75 -23.57 -34.81 9.62
N THR A 76 -23.56 -33.78 8.79
CA THR A 76 -23.09 -32.42 9.12
C THR A 76 -24.21 -31.39 9.10
N ARG A 77 -25.29 -31.65 8.34
CA ARG A 77 -26.39 -30.71 8.10
C ARG A 77 -27.07 -30.22 9.36
N SER A 78 -27.34 -31.08 10.34
CA SER A 78 -27.98 -30.64 11.60
C SER A 78 -27.09 -29.65 12.34
N ALA A 79 -25.82 -29.99 12.54
CA ALA A 79 -24.84 -29.11 13.17
C ALA A 79 -24.63 -27.81 12.38
N TRP A 80 -24.72 -27.85 11.05
CA TRP A 80 -24.68 -26.65 10.21
C TRP A 80 -25.90 -25.74 10.40
N ILE A 81 -27.10 -26.30 10.50
CA ILE A 81 -28.32 -25.54 10.79
C ILE A 81 -28.20 -24.87 12.16
N ASP A 82 -27.80 -25.62 13.19
CA ASP A 82 -27.61 -25.09 14.54
C ASP A 82 -26.55 -23.98 14.56
N TYR A 83 -25.39 -24.22 13.93
CA TYR A 83 -24.34 -23.22 13.80
C TYR A 83 -24.84 -21.94 13.12
N SER A 84 -25.58 -22.08 12.01
CA SER A 84 -26.12 -20.93 11.26
C SER A 84 -27.15 -20.14 12.10
N ALA A 85 -27.97 -20.85 12.89
CA ALA A 85 -28.92 -20.21 13.80
C ALA A 85 -28.20 -19.45 14.93
N PHE A 86 -27.17 -20.06 15.53
CA PHE A 86 -26.33 -19.39 16.53
C PHE A 86 -25.53 -18.22 15.95
N ASP A 87 -25.12 -18.27 14.68
CA ASP A 87 -24.49 -17.13 13.99
C ASP A 87 -25.44 -15.95 13.85
N ALA A 88 -26.70 -16.20 13.46
CA ALA A 88 -27.72 -15.17 13.35
C ALA A 88 -28.03 -14.55 14.73
N GLU A 89 -28.18 -15.38 15.76
CA GLU A 89 -28.40 -14.95 17.14
C GLU A 89 -27.20 -14.12 17.65
N ALA A 90 -25.99 -14.63 17.51
CA ALA A 90 -24.77 -13.93 17.92
C ALA A 90 -24.62 -12.60 17.17
N THR A 91 -24.93 -12.55 15.87
CA THR A 91 -24.90 -11.31 15.10
C THR A 91 -25.83 -10.26 15.68
N TRP A 92 -27.06 -10.66 16.05
CA TRP A 92 -28.04 -9.76 16.65
C TRP A 92 -27.58 -9.23 18.02
N HIS A 93 -27.10 -10.13 18.89
CA HIS A 93 -26.65 -9.75 20.23
C HIS A 93 -25.39 -8.88 20.20
N VAL A 94 -24.38 -9.26 19.40
CA VAL A 94 -23.19 -8.43 19.17
C VAL A 94 -23.57 -7.06 18.63
N ARG A 95 -24.53 -6.97 17.71
CA ARG A 95 -25.03 -5.69 17.20
C ARG A 95 -25.69 -4.85 18.29
N LYS A 96 -26.50 -5.45 19.18
CA LYS A 96 -27.11 -4.73 20.32
C LYS A 96 -26.06 -4.20 21.29
N GLU A 97 -25.10 -5.04 21.65
CA GLU A 97 -24.05 -4.67 22.59
C GLU A 97 -23.19 -3.53 22.04
N LEU A 98 -22.75 -3.64 20.79
CA LEU A 98 -22.02 -2.57 20.11
C LEU A 98 -22.85 -1.29 19.98
N GLU A 99 -24.17 -1.39 19.79
CA GLU A 99 -25.04 -0.20 19.79
C GLU A 99 -25.02 0.49 21.16
N SER A 100 -25.12 -0.27 22.25
CA SER A 100 -25.04 0.27 23.62
C SER A 100 -23.70 0.97 23.87
N LEU A 101 -22.60 0.28 23.57
CA LEU A 101 -21.23 0.81 23.72
C LEU A 101 -21.03 2.11 22.92
N LEU A 102 -21.51 2.15 21.67
CA LEU A 102 -21.39 3.34 20.82
C LEU A 102 -22.25 4.52 21.29
N ARG A 103 -23.35 4.28 22.03
CA ARG A 103 -24.18 5.34 22.63
C ARG A 103 -23.49 6.00 23.81
N GLU A 104 -22.67 5.26 24.54
CA GLU A 104 -21.87 5.77 25.66
C GLU A 104 -20.60 6.50 25.21
N MET A 105 -20.17 6.28 23.96
CA MET A 105 -19.05 7.00 23.37
C MET A 105 -19.49 8.35 22.80
N PHE A 106 -19.34 9.42 23.60
CA PHE A 106 -19.67 10.77 23.16
C PHE A 106 -18.87 11.21 21.93
N TRP A 107 -19.56 11.77 20.95
CA TRP A 107 -19.00 12.30 19.71
C TRP A 107 -18.88 13.82 19.80
N THR A 108 -17.67 14.29 20.08
CA THR A 108 -17.37 15.73 20.10
C THR A 108 -16.98 16.18 18.68
N SER A 109 -17.88 16.87 17.97
CA SER A 109 -17.53 17.54 16.71
C SER A 109 -17.29 19.03 16.94
N GLU A 110 -16.20 19.39 17.60
CA GLU A 110 -15.86 20.82 17.79
C GLU A 110 -15.55 21.55 16.47
N SER A 111 -15.25 20.84 15.37
CA SER A 111 -14.57 21.46 14.22
C SER A 111 -15.46 21.86 13.03
N LEU A 112 -16.61 21.22 12.73
CA LEU A 112 -17.25 21.42 11.40
C LEU A 112 -18.77 21.56 11.37
N ASN A 113 -19.51 21.18 12.42
CA ASN A 113 -20.99 21.22 12.40
C ASN A 113 -21.66 22.12 13.47
N GLY A 114 -20.88 22.85 14.27
CA GLY A 114 -21.39 24.06 14.93
C GLY A 114 -22.27 23.92 16.18
N ALA A 115 -22.34 22.75 16.82
CA ALA A 115 -22.89 22.65 18.16
C ALA A 115 -22.11 21.61 18.98
N LEU A 116 -21.84 21.91 20.26
CA LEU A 116 -21.55 20.91 21.28
C LEU A 116 -22.80 20.05 21.45
N SER A 117 -22.99 19.09 20.56
CA SER A 117 -24.14 18.21 20.59
C SER A 117 -23.85 17.04 21.52
N GLU A 118 -24.84 16.61 22.30
CA GLU A 118 -24.88 15.35 23.08
C GLU A 118 -24.89 14.09 22.18
N LEU A 119 -24.29 14.16 21.00
CA LEU A 119 -24.28 13.04 20.07
C LEU A 119 -23.25 12.01 20.50
N SER A 120 -23.48 10.79 20.04
CA SER A 120 -22.66 9.62 20.33
C SER A 120 -22.03 9.06 19.05
N MET A 121 -21.11 8.11 19.18
CA MET A 121 -20.56 7.39 18.03
C MET A 121 -21.61 6.51 17.34
N TRP A 122 -22.72 6.21 18.03
CA TRP A 122 -23.91 5.62 17.40
C TRP A 122 -24.59 6.59 16.43
N ASP A 123 -24.66 7.88 16.77
CA ASP A 123 -25.20 8.90 15.87
C ASP A 123 -24.30 9.09 14.64
N PHE A 124 -22.99 9.10 14.83
CA PHE A 124 -22.04 9.09 13.71
C PHE A 124 -22.24 7.87 12.81
N TYR A 125 -22.41 6.68 13.41
CA TYR A 125 -22.67 5.46 12.65
C TYR A 125 -23.92 5.58 11.78
N ARG A 126 -25.03 6.05 12.36
CA ARG A 126 -26.30 6.23 11.67
C ARG A 126 -26.25 7.30 10.58
N ARG A 127 -25.52 8.39 10.82
CA ARG A 127 -25.42 9.54 9.91
C ARG A 127 -24.51 9.25 8.71
N TYR A 128 -23.42 8.50 8.91
CA TYR A 128 -22.39 8.35 7.90
C TYR A 128 -22.09 6.89 7.56
N TYR A 129 -21.67 6.07 8.52
CA TYR A 129 -21.14 4.72 8.24
C TYR A 129 -22.17 3.73 7.69
N ARG A 130 -23.46 3.88 8.01
CA ARG A 130 -24.51 3.03 7.45
C ARG A 130 -24.64 3.23 5.95
N ASP A 131 -24.85 4.48 5.52
CA ASP A 131 -24.99 4.83 4.10
C ASP A 131 -23.67 4.58 3.36
N PHE A 132 -22.54 4.87 4.02
CA PHE A 132 -21.22 4.62 3.45
C PHE A 132 -20.98 3.12 3.23
N GLY A 133 -21.36 2.27 4.19
CA GLY A 133 -21.30 0.82 4.02
C GLY A 133 -22.13 0.32 2.84
N GLN A 134 -23.31 0.90 2.60
CA GLN A 134 -24.12 0.58 1.42
C GLN A 134 -23.42 1.00 0.12
N LEU A 135 -22.81 2.19 0.09
CA LEU A 135 -22.03 2.66 -1.04
C LEU A 135 -20.86 1.70 -1.35
N LEU A 136 -20.12 1.25 -0.34
CA LEU A 136 -19.04 0.28 -0.54
C LEU A 136 -19.56 -1.00 -1.19
N VAL A 137 -20.68 -1.55 -0.72
CA VAL A 137 -21.31 -2.74 -1.33
C VAL A 137 -21.74 -2.47 -2.78
N ASN A 138 -22.25 -1.27 -3.08
CA ASN A 138 -22.59 -0.88 -4.44
C ASN A 138 -21.35 -0.87 -5.34
N MET A 139 -20.23 -0.31 -4.87
CA MET A 139 -18.95 -0.29 -5.58
C MET A 139 -18.40 -1.70 -5.81
N GLU A 140 -18.41 -2.57 -4.78
CA GLU A 140 -17.99 -3.98 -4.91
C GLU A 140 -18.83 -4.71 -5.97
N ARG A 141 -20.16 -4.51 -5.95
CA ARG A 141 -21.08 -5.11 -6.93
C ARG A 141 -20.86 -4.56 -8.33
N ARG A 142 -20.59 -3.25 -8.48
CA ARG A 142 -20.30 -2.65 -9.78
C ARG A 142 -18.99 -3.18 -10.34
N GLY A 143 -17.91 -3.26 -9.55
CA GLY A 143 -16.57 -3.59 -10.05
C GLY A 143 -16.06 -2.57 -11.08
N ILE A 144 -14.89 -2.83 -11.67
CA ILE A 144 -14.33 -2.03 -12.78
C ILE A 144 -14.06 -2.92 -13.99
N HIS A 145 -14.30 -2.44 -15.20
CA HIS A 145 -13.98 -3.21 -16.41
C HIS A 145 -12.47 -3.25 -16.66
N VAL A 146 -11.96 -4.43 -17.01
CA VAL A 146 -10.54 -4.71 -17.23
C VAL A 146 -10.38 -5.49 -18.54
N ASP A 147 -9.54 -5.01 -19.46
CA ASP A 147 -9.26 -5.68 -20.73
C ASP A 147 -8.44 -6.96 -20.54
N VAL A 148 -9.15 -8.04 -20.22
CA VAL A 148 -8.60 -9.40 -20.12
C VAL A 148 -8.59 -10.12 -21.47
N ALA A 149 -9.17 -9.53 -22.52
CA ALA A 149 -9.29 -10.16 -23.83
C ALA A 149 -8.13 -9.83 -24.76
N ARG A 150 -7.53 -8.64 -24.64
CA ARG A 150 -6.45 -8.18 -25.53
C ARG A 150 -5.24 -7.68 -24.76
N HIS A 151 -5.38 -6.58 -24.02
CA HIS A 151 -4.22 -5.89 -23.41
C HIS A 151 -3.50 -6.75 -22.36
N LEU A 152 -4.21 -7.33 -21.39
CA LEU A 152 -3.55 -8.15 -20.34
C LEU A 152 -2.83 -9.39 -20.90
N PRO A 153 -3.41 -10.18 -21.81
CA PRO A 153 -2.69 -11.29 -22.46
C PRO A 153 -1.45 -10.86 -23.25
N GLU A 154 -1.50 -9.70 -23.92
CA GLU A 154 -0.37 -9.17 -24.69
C GLU A 154 0.80 -8.82 -23.77
N ILE A 155 0.54 -8.02 -22.72
CA ILE A 155 1.59 -7.63 -21.77
C ILE A 155 2.08 -8.82 -20.91
N GLU A 156 1.24 -9.83 -20.68
CA GLU A 156 1.68 -11.09 -20.06
C GLU A 156 2.76 -11.77 -20.91
N ARG A 157 2.51 -11.91 -22.21
CA ARG A 157 3.47 -12.52 -23.15
C ARG A 157 4.79 -11.75 -23.17
N GLU A 158 4.72 -10.43 -23.24
CA GLU A 158 5.91 -9.56 -23.19
C GLU A 158 6.67 -9.71 -21.88
N ALA A 159 5.97 -9.66 -20.75
CA ALA A 159 6.57 -9.80 -19.43
C ALA A 159 7.23 -11.18 -19.24
N ARG A 160 6.61 -12.26 -19.73
CA ARG A 160 7.20 -13.61 -19.71
C ARG A 160 8.47 -13.70 -20.56
N ALA A 161 8.48 -13.11 -21.75
CA ALA A 161 9.65 -13.08 -22.60
C ALA A 161 10.80 -12.27 -21.97
N ALA A 162 10.49 -11.11 -21.39
CA ALA A 162 11.45 -10.27 -20.69
C ALA A 162 12.00 -10.96 -19.42
N LEU A 163 11.14 -11.67 -18.68
CA LEU A 163 11.53 -12.47 -17.52
C LEU A 163 12.53 -13.55 -17.91
N GLU A 164 12.25 -14.29 -18.99
CA GLU A 164 13.14 -15.36 -19.45
C GLU A 164 14.49 -14.81 -19.93
N LYS A 165 14.49 -13.69 -20.66
CA LYS A 165 15.71 -12.99 -21.05
C LYS A 165 16.56 -12.57 -19.84
N ALA A 166 15.95 -11.93 -18.84
CA ALA A 166 16.65 -11.48 -17.64
C ALA A 166 17.20 -12.64 -16.80
N ARG A 167 16.43 -13.73 -16.66
CA ARG A 167 16.88 -14.97 -16.01
C ARG A 167 18.08 -15.56 -16.72
N ASN A 168 18.01 -15.68 -18.04
CA ASN A 168 19.10 -16.27 -18.83
C ASN A 168 20.36 -15.41 -18.80
N GLN A 169 20.23 -14.08 -18.79
CA GLN A 169 21.37 -13.17 -18.61
C GLN A 169 22.06 -13.40 -17.25
N PHE A 170 21.30 -13.42 -16.15
CA PHE A 170 21.88 -13.66 -14.83
C PHE A 170 22.50 -15.06 -14.72
N LYS A 171 21.81 -16.10 -15.20
CA LYS A 171 22.30 -17.48 -15.16
C LYS A 171 23.56 -17.67 -16.00
N SER A 172 23.63 -17.06 -17.19
CA SER A 172 24.81 -17.15 -18.06
C SER A 172 26.04 -16.55 -17.37
N TRP A 173 25.88 -15.40 -16.72
CA TRP A 173 26.93 -14.80 -15.90
C TRP A 173 27.29 -15.71 -14.71
N ALA A 174 26.30 -16.22 -13.98
CA ALA A 174 26.53 -17.10 -12.84
C ALA A 174 27.34 -18.34 -13.26
N VAL A 175 26.98 -18.97 -14.39
CA VAL A 175 27.72 -20.11 -14.95
C VAL A 175 29.15 -19.75 -15.30
N ALA A 176 29.39 -18.58 -15.89
CA ALA A 176 30.73 -18.10 -16.21
C ALA A 176 31.60 -17.89 -14.96
N GLU A 177 31.01 -17.44 -13.85
CA GLU A 177 31.73 -17.16 -12.60
C GLU A 177 31.90 -18.39 -11.69
N GLY A 178 30.91 -19.30 -11.65
CA GLY A 178 30.85 -20.35 -10.64
C GLY A 178 30.59 -21.77 -11.15
N GLY A 179 30.56 -21.97 -12.47
CA GLY A 179 30.52 -23.28 -13.12
C GLY A 179 29.12 -23.75 -13.58
N SER A 180 29.11 -24.87 -14.29
CA SER A 180 27.92 -25.39 -15.01
C SER A 180 26.71 -25.72 -14.12
N ASP A 181 26.94 -26.04 -12.85
CA ASP A 181 25.86 -26.33 -11.89
C ASP A 181 24.89 -25.15 -11.71
N LEU A 182 25.37 -23.92 -11.92
CA LEU A 182 24.59 -22.70 -11.78
C LEU A 182 23.55 -22.50 -12.88
N LEU A 183 23.61 -23.25 -13.98
CA LEU A 183 22.55 -23.29 -14.99
C LEU A 183 21.20 -23.70 -14.37
N PHE A 184 21.27 -24.59 -13.37
CA PHE A 184 20.11 -25.17 -12.67
C PHE A 184 19.76 -24.43 -11.38
N MET A 185 20.44 -23.32 -11.08
CA MET A 185 20.12 -22.47 -9.93
C MET A 185 18.67 -21.97 -10.02
N ASN A 186 18.00 -21.99 -8.87
CA ASN A 186 16.75 -21.27 -8.67
C ASN A 186 17.05 -19.83 -8.26
N VAL A 187 16.89 -18.90 -9.20
CA VAL A 187 17.14 -17.46 -9.01
C VAL A 187 16.23 -16.82 -7.96
N HIS A 188 15.16 -17.50 -7.56
CA HIS A 188 14.22 -17.07 -6.50
C HIS A 188 14.62 -17.54 -5.12
N SER A 189 15.56 -18.47 -5.04
CA SER A 189 16.02 -18.98 -3.77
C SER A 189 16.96 -17.97 -3.15
N THR A 190 16.46 -17.19 -2.20
CA THR A 190 17.29 -16.29 -1.37
C THR A 190 18.51 -17.01 -0.83
N ALA A 191 18.40 -18.27 -0.42
CA ALA A 191 19.52 -19.05 0.09
C ALA A 191 20.58 -19.36 -0.98
N GLN A 192 20.17 -19.66 -2.22
CA GLN A 192 21.11 -19.89 -3.33
C GLN A 192 21.79 -18.59 -3.77
N ILE A 193 21.05 -17.49 -3.86
CA ILE A 193 21.61 -16.15 -4.16
C ILE A 193 22.55 -15.71 -3.04
N GLN A 194 22.19 -15.90 -1.78
CA GLN A 194 23.08 -15.61 -0.64
C GLN A 194 24.38 -16.41 -0.73
N GLN A 195 24.28 -17.71 -1.04
CA GLN A 195 25.43 -18.58 -1.19
C GLN A 195 26.34 -18.12 -2.34
N LEU A 196 25.76 -17.83 -3.52
CA LEU A 196 26.53 -17.42 -4.69
C LEU A 196 27.22 -16.08 -4.46
N LEU A 197 26.49 -15.06 -3.99
CA LEU A 197 27.04 -13.71 -3.96
C LEU A 197 28.02 -13.51 -2.80
N PHE A 198 27.67 -13.94 -1.58
CA PHE A 198 28.35 -13.47 -0.37
C PHE A 198 29.28 -14.48 0.30
N ALA A 199 29.22 -15.76 -0.06
CA ALA A 199 30.07 -16.77 0.58
C ALA A 199 31.51 -16.75 0.00
N PRO A 200 32.54 -17.23 0.72
CA PRO A 200 32.53 -17.61 2.14
C PRO A 200 32.49 -16.39 3.06
N GLY A 201 31.81 -16.53 4.22
CA GLY A 201 31.96 -15.58 5.32
C GLY A 201 30.69 -14.94 5.87
N PHE A 202 30.92 -14.02 6.82
CA PHE A 202 30.01 -13.20 7.63
C PHE A 202 29.31 -13.90 8.81
N ARG A 203 29.87 -13.70 10.02
CA ARG A 203 29.33 -14.12 11.32
C ARG A 203 28.69 -12.93 12.04
N GLY A 204 27.37 -12.86 12.05
CA GLY A 204 26.60 -12.25 13.14
C GLY A 204 26.29 -13.32 14.21
N GLY A 205 27.32 -13.87 14.87
CA GLY A 205 27.13 -14.74 16.06
C GLY A 205 26.72 -16.21 15.85
N ARG A 206 26.53 -16.73 14.63
CA ARG A 206 26.39 -18.19 14.32
C ARG A 206 27.12 -18.55 13.01
N ALA A 207 27.27 -19.86 12.72
CA ALA A 207 28.02 -20.42 11.60
C ALA A 207 27.76 -19.66 10.29
N GLY A 208 28.81 -19.06 9.71
CA GLY A 208 28.74 -18.26 8.49
C GLY A 208 28.46 -19.11 7.24
N LEU A 209 28.27 -18.45 6.09
CA LEU A 209 28.08 -19.17 4.84
C LEU A 209 29.36 -19.92 4.46
N PRO A 210 29.30 -21.26 4.27
CA PRO A 210 30.47 -22.05 3.87
C PRO A 210 30.91 -21.64 2.46
N ARG A 211 32.17 -21.89 2.09
CA ARG A 211 32.70 -21.53 0.76
C ARG A 211 31.91 -22.14 -0.40
N GLU A 212 31.44 -23.35 -0.20
CA GLU A 212 30.58 -24.08 -1.13
C GLU A 212 29.48 -24.81 -0.36
N ARG A 213 28.32 -24.96 -1.00
CA ARG A 213 27.15 -25.62 -0.41
C ARG A 213 26.34 -26.33 -1.47
N GLU A 214 25.90 -27.53 -1.14
CA GLU A 214 25.00 -28.32 -1.97
C GLU A 214 23.53 -27.89 -1.78
N PHE A 215 22.78 -27.88 -2.88
CA PHE A 215 21.34 -27.64 -2.91
C PHE A 215 20.65 -28.71 -3.74
N SER A 216 19.49 -29.18 -3.25
CA SER A 216 18.60 -30.04 -4.03
C SER A 216 17.67 -29.15 -4.87
N VAL A 217 17.70 -29.31 -6.18
CA VAL A 217 16.85 -28.59 -7.15
C VAL A 217 16.08 -29.57 -8.03
N GLU A 218 14.97 -29.14 -8.63
CA GLU A 218 14.18 -29.98 -9.51
C GLU A 218 14.98 -30.42 -10.75
N ASN A 219 14.85 -31.68 -11.12
CA ASN A 219 15.55 -32.26 -12.25
C ASN A 219 14.74 -32.11 -13.54
N THR A 220 14.76 -30.92 -14.12
CA THR A 220 14.00 -30.59 -15.33
C THR A 220 14.59 -31.19 -16.62
N THR A 221 15.84 -31.64 -16.60
CA THR A 221 16.54 -32.19 -17.78
C THR A 221 16.53 -33.71 -17.86
N GLY A 222 15.90 -34.40 -16.90
CA GLY A 222 15.95 -35.86 -16.83
C GLY A 222 17.36 -36.42 -16.60
N PHE A 223 18.23 -35.65 -15.93
CA PHE A 223 19.60 -36.07 -15.65
C PHE A 223 19.62 -37.30 -14.73
N VAL A 224 20.46 -38.29 -15.06
CA VAL A 224 20.61 -39.51 -14.25
C VAL A 224 21.92 -39.42 -13.48
N GLU A 225 21.82 -39.38 -12.15
CA GLU A 225 23.01 -39.35 -11.30
C GLU A 225 23.88 -40.61 -11.49
N PRO A 226 25.23 -40.49 -11.42
CA PRO A 226 26.12 -41.63 -11.53
C PRO A 226 25.72 -42.77 -10.59
N GLY A 227 25.51 -43.96 -11.14
CA GLY A 227 25.08 -45.15 -10.38
C GLY A 227 23.56 -45.30 -10.19
N LYS A 228 22.73 -44.39 -10.71
CA LYS A 228 21.26 -44.54 -10.74
C LYS A 228 20.80 -45.01 -12.12
N LYS A 229 19.70 -45.78 -12.16
CA LYS A 229 19.12 -46.31 -13.41
C LYS A 229 18.03 -45.42 -14.01
N LYS A 230 17.51 -44.47 -13.24
CA LYS A 230 16.43 -43.55 -13.65
C LYS A 230 16.70 -42.15 -13.06
N PRO A 231 16.27 -41.08 -13.73
CA PRO A 231 16.41 -39.73 -13.21
C PRO A 231 15.59 -39.59 -11.93
N LEU A 232 16.23 -39.06 -10.89
CA LEU A 232 15.53 -38.66 -9.67
C LEU A 232 14.71 -37.39 -9.94
N LYS A 233 13.65 -37.19 -9.15
CA LYS A 233 12.82 -35.97 -9.24
C LYS A 233 13.65 -34.69 -9.01
N ASN A 234 14.66 -34.79 -8.15
CA ASN A 234 15.57 -33.69 -7.85
C ASN A 234 17.00 -34.12 -8.16
N ARG A 235 17.86 -33.13 -8.45
CA ARG A 235 19.30 -33.28 -8.58
C ARG A 235 20.01 -32.40 -7.54
N THR A 236 21.22 -32.79 -7.16
CA THR A 236 22.09 -31.93 -6.35
C THR A 236 22.90 -30.99 -7.25
N ILE A 237 23.02 -29.74 -6.83
CA ILE A 237 23.94 -28.75 -7.42
C ILE A 237 24.86 -28.19 -6.35
N LEU A 238 26.10 -27.91 -6.71
CA LEU A 238 27.07 -27.25 -5.83
C LEU A 238 27.17 -25.77 -6.19
N ILE A 239 26.96 -24.90 -5.20
CA ILE A 239 27.11 -23.44 -5.36
C ILE A 239 28.31 -22.99 -4.57
N ARG A 240 29.34 -22.48 -5.27
CA ARG A 240 30.50 -21.80 -4.70
C ARG A 240 30.26 -20.30 -4.63
N GLY A 241 30.63 -19.68 -3.52
CA GLY A 241 30.46 -18.24 -3.34
C GLY A 241 31.55 -17.39 -3.98
N LEU A 242 31.18 -16.17 -4.37
CA LEU A 242 32.01 -15.17 -5.04
C LEU A 242 32.68 -14.17 -4.07
N GLY A 243 32.26 -14.15 -2.81
CA GLY A 243 32.88 -13.32 -1.77
C GLY A 243 32.57 -11.83 -1.85
N ILE A 244 31.46 -11.44 -2.48
CA ILE A 244 31.03 -10.03 -2.51
C ILE A 244 30.71 -9.58 -1.07
N PRO A 245 31.15 -8.40 -0.61
CA PRO A 245 30.80 -7.88 0.71
C PRO A 245 29.31 -7.57 0.85
N PRO A 246 28.60 -8.06 1.88
CA PRO A 246 27.22 -7.69 2.19
C PRO A 246 27.09 -6.22 2.53
N ILE A 247 26.03 -5.61 2.04
CA ILE A 247 25.68 -4.21 2.33
C ILE A 247 24.83 -4.10 3.60
N SER A 248 23.94 -5.06 3.81
CA SER A 248 23.02 -5.10 4.95
C SER A 248 22.73 -6.53 5.38
N PHE A 249 22.25 -6.70 6.61
CA PHE A 249 21.97 -7.99 7.23
C PHE A 249 20.50 -8.10 7.66
N THR A 250 19.96 -9.31 7.58
CA THR A 250 18.67 -9.68 8.17
C THR A 250 18.79 -9.68 9.70
N GLU A 251 17.66 -9.67 10.42
CA GLU A 251 17.66 -9.84 11.88
C GLU A 251 18.35 -11.12 12.35
N LYS A 252 18.37 -12.15 11.50
CA LYS A 252 19.05 -13.43 11.75
C LYS A 252 20.55 -13.40 11.42
N GLY A 253 21.10 -12.25 11.03
CA GLY A 253 22.52 -12.06 10.72
C GLY A 253 22.97 -12.56 9.35
N LEU A 254 22.05 -12.97 8.47
CA LEU A 254 22.38 -13.35 7.09
C LEU A 254 22.37 -12.12 6.16
N PRO A 255 23.22 -12.06 5.12
CA PRO A 255 23.18 -11.01 4.10
C PRO A 255 21.79 -10.81 3.49
N GLN A 256 21.34 -9.57 3.31
CA GLN A 256 20.06 -9.32 2.63
C GLN A 256 20.20 -9.47 1.11
N CYS A 257 19.17 -10.00 0.45
CA CYS A 257 19.04 -10.10 -1.01
C CYS A 257 17.75 -9.45 -1.52
N ASN A 258 17.24 -8.43 -0.82
CA ASN A 258 16.06 -7.71 -1.30
C ASN A 258 16.43 -6.82 -2.50
N ALA A 259 15.40 -6.34 -3.22
CA ALA A 259 15.60 -5.54 -4.43
C ALA A 259 16.50 -4.31 -4.22
N ALA A 260 16.41 -3.64 -3.06
CA ALA A 260 17.26 -2.49 -2.76
C ALA A 260 18.74 -2.89 -2.62
N THR A 261 19.03 -3.97 -1.90
CA THR A 261 20.41 -4.49 -1.76
C THR A 261 20.98 -4.93 -3.10
N ILE A 262 20.21 -5.64 -3.92
CA ILE A 262 20.65 -6.08 -5.24
C ILE A 262 20.89 -4.87 -6.16
N GLN A 263 20.01 -3.87 -6.12
CA GLN A 263 20.18 -2.64 -6.91
C GLN A 263 21.42 -1.84 -6.48
N GLU A 264 21.72 -1.76 -5.18
CA GLU A 264 22.92 -1.08 -4.70
C GLU A 264 24.22 -1.82 -5.10
N LEU A 265 24.19 -3.15 -5.15
CA LEU A 265 25.29 -3.94 -5.68
C LEU A 265 25.46 -3.74 -7.20
N ALA A 266 24.35 -3.68 -7.95
CA ALA A 266 24.35 -3.48 -9.39
C ALA A 266 24.76 -2.07 -9.81
N GLY A 267 24.25 -1.04 -9.11
CA GLY A 267 24.37 0.36 -9.49
C GLY A 267 23.20 0.84 -10.35
N LYS A 268 23.38 1.99 -11.02
CA LYS A 268 22.43 2.51 -12.00
C LYS A 268 22.93 2.13 -13.39
N ILE A 269 22.35 1.05 -13.92
CA ILE A 269 22.69 0.54 -15.24
C ILE A 269 21.82 1.22 -16.30
N ASP A 270 22.49 1.79 -17.30
CA ASP A 270 21.87 2.20 -18.55
C ASP A 270 21.97 1.04 -19.55
N GLU A 271 20.82 0.45 -19.88
CA GLU A 271 20.76 -0.72 -20.77
C GLU A 271 20.98 -0.37 -22.25
N GLU A 272 20.77 0.90 -22.63
CA GLU A 272 20.97 1.38 -23.99
C GLU A 272 22.42 1.81 -24.20
N ASN A 273 23.04 2.37 -23.16
CA ASN A 273 24.43 2.81 -23.19
C ASN A 273 25.18 2.41 -21.91
N VAL A 274 25.72 1.19 -21.90
CA VAL A 274 26.44 0.63 -20.76
C VAL A 274 27.59 1.51 -20.29
N GLU A 275 28.25 2.26 -21.19
CA GLU A 275 29.38 3.14 -20.83
C GLU A 275 28.95 4.38 -20.03
N LYS A 276 27.64 4.72 -20.02
CA LYS A 276 27.07 5.76 -19.14
C LYS A 276 26.60 5.22 -17.78
N SER A 277 26.74 3.92 -17.54
CA SER A 277 26.29 3.30 -16.29
C SER A 277 27.12 3.74 -15.08
N GLU A 278 26.46 3.95 -13.95
CA GLU A 278 27.10 4.09 -12.64
C GLU A 278 27.14 2.71 -11.98
N PHE A 279 28.25 2.00 -12.08
CA PHE A 279 28.36 0.65 -11.51
C PHE A 279 28.38 0.66 -9.97
N GLY A 280 27.69 -0.33 -9.39
CA GLY A 280 27.55 -0.46 -7.95
C GLY A 280 28.71 -1.17 -7.25
N LYS A 281 28.50 -1.55 -5.99
CA LYS A 281 29.54 -2.14 -5.14
C LYS A 281 30.08 -3.49 -5.64
N ALA A 282 29.33 -4.21 -6.48
CA ALA A 282 29.79 -5.47 -7.06
C ALA A 282 30.96 -5.28 -8.04
N PHE A 283 31.10 -4.08 -8.63
CA PHE A 283 32.16 -3.77 -9.59
C PHE A 283 33.55 -3.95 -8.97
N GLU A 284 33.83 -3.19 -7.91
CA GLU A 284 35.11 -3.26 -7.20
C GLU A 284 35.27 -4.61 -6.47
N ALA A 285 34.19 -5.15 -5.91
CA ALA A 285 34.22 -6.42 -5.21
C ALA A 285 34.70 -7.60 -6.07
N LEU A 286 34.53 -7.51 -7.39
CA LEU A 286 34.96 -8.54 -8.35
C LEU A 286 36.16 -8.10 -9.20
N GLY A 287 36.90 -7.09 -8.74
CA GLY A 287 38.17 -6.66 -9.33
C GLY A 287 38.05 -5.65 -10.46
N GLY A 288 36.89 -5.01 -10.63
CA GLY A 288 36.64 -4.02 -11.66
C GLY A 288 36.74 -4.58 -13.09
N GLY A 289 37.00 -3.70 -14.06
CA GLY A 289 37.13 -4.07 -15.47
C GLY A 289 35.89 -4.79 -16.02
N ASP A 290 36.08 -5.65 -17.01
CA ASP A 290 34.98 -6.36 -17.67
C ASP A 290 34.26 -7.32 -16.72
N ARG A 291 34.98 -7.94 -15.78
CA ARG A 291 34.41 -8.86 -14.79
C ARG A 291 33.47 -8.13 -13.83
N GLY A 292 33.90 -6.98 -13.30
CA GLY A 292 33.08 -6.11 -12.47
C GLY A 292 31.86 -5.56 -13.23
N LYS A 293 32.06 -5.09 -14.48
CA LYS A 293 30.96 -4.65 -15.35
C LYS A 293 29.92 -5.77 -15.54
N ALA A 294 30.36 -6.97 -15.92
CA ALA A 294 29.50 -8.12 -16.15
C ALA A 294 28.68 -8.50 -14.90
N ALA A 295 29.29 -8.44 -13.72
CA ALA A 295 28.59 -8.70 -12.46
C ALA A 295 27.49 -7.67 -12.17
N CYS A 296 27.78 -6.38 -12.34
CA CYS A 296 26.78 -5.33 -12.15
C CYS A 296 25.61 -5.47 -13.14
N LEU A 297 25.89 -5.79 -14.41
CA LEU A 297 24.85 -6.07 -15.40
C LEU A 297 24.00 -7.28 -15.04
N ALA A 298 24.62 -8.36 -14.55
CA ALA A 298 23.91 -9.56 -14.12
C ALA A 298 23.04 -9.30 -12.88
N LEU A 299 23.53 -8.55 -11.90
CA LEU A 299 22.74 -8.17 -10.72
C LEU A 299 21.59 -7.24 -11.07
N ASN A 300 21.76 -6.35 -12.05
CA ASN A 300 20.65 -5.58 -12.61
C ASN A 300 19.60 -6.51 -13.25
N ALA A 301 20.02 -7.51 -14.01
CA ALA A 301 19.11 -8.52 -14.57
C ALA A 301 18.37 -9.31 -13.47
N LEU A 302 19.04 -9.68 -12.38
CA LEU A 302 18.39 -10.31 -11.22
C LEU A 302 17.36 -9.39 -10.54
N SER A 303 17.67 -8.10 -10.40
CA SER A 303 16.73 -7.09 -9.90
C SER A 303 15.47 -7.03 -10.78
N ARG A 304 15.65 -7.05 -12.10
CA ARG A 304 14.55 -7.09 -13.07
C ARG A 304 13.71 -8.36 -12.98
N VAL A 305 14.31 -9.54 -12.79
CA VAL A 305 13.56 -10.79 -12.57
C VAL A 305 12.53 -10.61 -11.45
N ASN A 306 12.94 -10.08 -10.30
CA ASN A 306 12.04 -9.84 -9.17
C ASN A 306 10.94 -8.81 -9.49
N SER A 307 11.30 -7.74 -10.20
CA SER A 307 10.35 -6.68 -10.58
C SER A 307 9.30 -7.20 -11.57
N ILE A 308 9.71 -7.90 -12.62
CA ILE A 308 8.82 -8.44 -13.65
C ILE A 308 7.89 -9.50 -13.06
N GLU A 309 8.39 -10.37 -12.18
CA GLU A 309 7.54 -11.33 -11.50
C GLU A 309 6.54 -10.71 -10.56
N THR A 310 6.92 -9.61 -9.89
CA THR A 310 5.96 -8.83 -9.11
C THR A 310 4.85 -8.33 -10.04
N MET A 311 5.18 -7.81 -11.22
CA MET A 311 4.20 -7.38 -12.22
C MET A 311 3.26 -8.50 -12.67
N LEU A 312 3.82 -9.67 -13.00
CA LEU A 312 3.07 -10.85 -13.42
C LEU A 312 2.17 -11.41 -12.31
N ASN A 313 2.75 -11.78 -11.18
CA ASN A 313 2.08 -12.57 -10.16
C ASN A 313 1.19 -11.73 -9.23
N THR A 314 1.47 -10.42 -9.11
CA THR A 314 0.68 -9.54 -8.22
C THR A 314 -0.43 -8.82 -8.96
N PHE A 315 -0.25 -8.52 -10.25
CA PHE A 315 -1.18 -7.67 -11.00
C PHE A 315 -1.74 -8.36 -12.24
N ILE A 316 -0.91 -8.75 -13.21
CA ILE A 316 -1.38 -9.24 -14.52
C ILE A 316 -2.19 -10.54 -14.41
N LEU A 317 -1.62 -11.58 -13.78
CA LEU A 317 -2.29 -12.88 -13.67
C LEU A 317 -3.52 -12.84 -12.76
N PRO A 318 -3.47 -12.21 -11.56
CA PRO A 318 -4.64 -12.12 -10.70
C PRO A 318 -5.83 -11.43 -11.39
N LEU A 319 -5.62 -10.30 -12.07
CA LEU A 319 -6.69 -9.57 -12.75
C LEU A 319 -7.40 -10.42 -13.80
N GLN A 320 -6.65 -11.19 -14.60
CA GLN A 320 -7.22 -12.12 -15.57
C GLN A 320 -8.02 -13.25 -14.91
N SER A 321 -7.54 -13.78 -13.78
CA SER A 321 -8.17 -14.93 -13.12
C SER A 321 -9.48 -14.62 -12.39
N VAL A 322 -9.69 -13.36 -12.00
CA VAL A 322 -10.83 -12.94 -11.17
C VAL A 322 -11.86 -12.10 -11.92
N ALA A 323 -11.60 -11.76 -13.18
CA ALA A 323 -12.57 -11.06 -14.02
C ALA A 323 -13.80 -11.94 -14.28
N ASP A 324 -14.98 -11.33 -14.23
CA ASP A 324 -16.24 -12.01 -14.51
C ASP A 324 -16.50 -12.13 -16.03
N ALA A 325 -17.68 -12.64 -16.39
CA ALA A 325 -18.08 -12.82 -17.79
C ALA A 325 -18.24 -11.48 -18.56
N GLU A 326 -18.42 -10.37 -17.85
CA GLU A 326 -18.48 -9.01 -18.41
C GLU A 326 -17.11 -8.30 -18.36
N GLN A 327 -16.03 -9.05 -18.07
CA GLN A 327 -14.68 -8.54 -17.89
C GLN A 327 -14.57 -7.52 -16.76
N ARG A 328 -15.39 -7.64 -15.72
CA ARG A 328 -15.34 -6.78 -14.53
C ARG A 328 -14.60 -7.46 -13.39
N VAL A 329 -13.76 -6.69 -12.72
CA VAL A 329 -13.02 -7.11 -11.53
C VAL A 329 -13.68 -6.49 -10.31
N HIS A 330 -14.04 -7.36 -9.36
CA HIS A 330 -14.73 -7.00 -8.12
C HIS A 330 -13.79 -7.17 -6.93
N CYS A 331 -13.29 -6.07 -6.36
CA CYS A 331 -12.51 -6.14 -5.12
C CYS A 331 -13.42 -6.08 -3.89
N SER A 332 -12.97 -6.63 -2.76
CA SER A 332 -13.59 -6.39 -1.46
C SER A 332 -12.98 -5.15 -0.79
N LEU A 333 -13.81 -4.16 -0.47
CA LEU A 333 -13.47 -2.93 0.21
C LEU A 333 -13.65 -3.08 1.73
N ASN A 334 -12.65 -2.68 2.50
CA ASN A 334 -12.61 -2.88 3.94
C ASN A 334 -12.31 -1.58 4.68
N LEU A 335 -13.08 -1.29 5.72
CA LEU A 335 -12.83 -0.23 6.72
C LEU A 335 -11.93 -0.71 7.87
N ASN A 336 -10.94 -1.55 7.55
CA ASN A 336 -10.18 -2.30 8.56
C ASN A 336 -8.89 -1.61 9.03
N THR A 337 -8.58 -0.43 8.52
CA THR A 337 -7.38 0.31 8.92
C THR A 337 -7.65 1.12 10.19
N GLU A 338 -6.63 1.28 11.04
CA GLU A 338 -6.75 2.02 12.30
C GLU A 338 -7.02 3.52 12.10
N THR A 339 -6.70 4.05 10.92
CA THR A 339 -6.92 5.45 10.55
C THR A 339 -8.26 5.67 9.84
N GLY A 340 -8.99 4.60 9.51
CA GLY A 340 -10.27 4.67 8.80
C GLY A 340 -10.14 4.79 7.27
N ARG A 341 -8.93 4.67 6.71
CA ARG A 341 -8.75 4.44 5.27
C ARG A 341 -9.42 3.13 4.83
N LEU A 342 -9.96 3.15 3.63
CA LEU A 342 -10.32 1.92 2.94
C LEU A 342 -9.07 1.11 2.60
N SER A 343 -9.22 -0.20 2.54
CA SER A 343 -8.28 -1.11 1.91
C SER A 343 -9.02 -2.09 1.01
N SER A 344 -8.40 -2.50 -0.09
CA SER A 344 -8.99 -3.46 -1.02
C SER A 344 -8.24 -4.80 -1.03
N ARG A 345 -8.97 -5.90 -1.25
CA ARG A 345 -8.40 -7.25 -1.43
C ARG A 345 -9.22 -8.07 -2.41
N ASN A 346 -8.63 -9.17 -2.89
CA ASN A 346 -9.26 -10.14 -3.77
C ASN A 346 -9.87 -9.56 -5.07
N PRO A 347 -9.11 -8.81 -5.90
CA PRO A 347 -7.71 -8.40 -5.77
C PRO A 347 -7.54 -7.02 -5.11
N ASN A 348 -6.31 -6.61 -4.80
CA ASN A 348 -6.05 -5.28 -4.25
C ASN A 348 -5.95 -4.23 -5.37
N LEU A 349 -7.05 -3.51 -5.61
CA LEU A 349 -7.15 -2.45 -6.63
C LEU A 349 -6.63 -1.08 -6.15
N GLN A 350 -6.38 -0.89 -4.87
CA GLN A 350 -5.79 0.35 -4.35
C GLN A 350 -4.27 0.43 -4.56
N ASN A 351 -3.59 -0.71 -4.62
CA ASN A 351 -2.12 -0.77 -4.70
C ASN A 351 -1.61 -1.12 -6.11
N GLN A 352 -2.30 -0.67 -7.15
CA GLN A 352 -1.83 -0.88 -8.53
C GLN A 352 -0.51 -0.11 -8.77
N PRO A 353 0.39 -0.60 -9.63
CA PRO A 353 1.70 0.01 -9.85
C PRO A 353 1.57 1.51 -10.12
N ALA A 354 2.42 2.32 -9.50
CA ALA A 354 2.49 3.75 -9.82
C ALA A 354 2.93 3.91 -11.29
N LEU A 355 2.51 4.98 -11.98
CA LEU A 355 2.77 5.17 -13.41
C LEU A 355 4.26 5.04 -13.75
N GLU A 356 5.13 5.62 -12.93
CA GLU A 356 6.58 5.59 -13.14
C GLU A 356 7.21 4.20 -12.91
N LYS A 357 6.46 3.26 -12.33
CA LYS A 357 6.86 1.86 -12.09
C LYS A 357 6.07 0.88 -12.95
N ASP A 358 5.03 1.33 -13.65
CA ASP A 358 4.14 0.50 -14.45
C ASP A 358 4.73 0.27 -15.85
N VAL A 359 5.83 -0.47 -15.90
CA VAL A 359 6.60 -0.72 -17.14
C VAL A 359 5.81 -1.49 -18.21
N TYR A 360 4.68 -2.09 -17.85
CA TYR A 360 3.81 -2.85 -18.74
C TYR A 360 2.45 -2.17 -18.96
N PHE A 361 2.28 -0.92 -18.52
CA PHE A 361 1.03 -0.17 -18.67
C PHE A 361 -0.20 -0.96 -18.18
N ILE A 362 -0.09 -1.64 -17.04
CA ILE A 362 -1.17 -2.43 -16.43
C ILE A 362 -2.41 -1.55 -16.19
N ARG A 363 -2.21 -0.28 -15.80
CA ARG A 363 -3.33 0.67 -15.62
C ARG A 363 -4.14 0.92 -16.90
N LYS A 364 -3.58 0.69 -18.08
CA LYS A 364 -4.28 0.81 -19.36
C LYS A 364 -5.34 -0.27 -19.55
N ALA A 365 -5.20 -1.40 -18.86
CA ALA A 365 -6.21 -2.45 -18.86
C ALA A 365 -7.54 -2.00 -18.23
N PHE A 366 -7.50 -1.06 -17.28
CA PHE A 366 -8.70 -0.58 -16.61
C PHE A 366 -9.39 0.45 -17.50
N MET A 367 -10.52 0.07 -18.08
CA MET A 367 -11.22 0.86 -19.09
C MET A 367 -12.68 1.10 -18.70
N ALA A 368 -13.29 2.13 -19.29
CA ALA A 368 -14.74 2.22 -19.34
C ALA A 368 -15.31 1.16 -20.30
N LYS A 369 -16.55 0.74 -20.05
CA LYS A 369 -17.34 -0.03 -21.02
C LYS A 369 -17.50 0.76 -22.33
N PRO A 370 -17.65 0.08 -23.49
CA PRO A 370 -17.93 0.77 -24.76
C PRO A 370 -19.13 1.71 -24.66
N GLY A 371 -18.98 2.95 -25.15
CA GLY A 371 -19.99 4.02 -25.04
C GLY A 371 -19.88 4.87 -23.75
N ASN A 372 -19.12 4.39 -22.77
CA ASN A 372 -18.84 5.10 -21.53
C ASN A 372 -17.44 5.70 -21.50
N ILE A 373 -17.17 6.46 -20.46
CA ILE A 373 -15.90 7.08 -20.15
C ILE A 373 -15.68 7.08 -18.63
N LEU A 374 -14.41 7.05 -18.21
CA LEU A 374 -14.03 7.18 -16.81
C LEU A 374 -13.85 8.65 -16.45
N LEU A 375 -14.39 9.07 -15.31
CA LEU A 375 -13.99 10.29 -14.62
C LEU A 375 -13.08 9.91 -13.45
N VAL A 376 -11.82 10.34 -13.51
CA VAL A 376 -10.81 10.07 -12.48
C VAL A 376 -10.50 11.39 -11.81
N SER A 377 -10.80 11.47 -10.51
CA SER A 377 -10.67 12.73 -9.75
C SER A 377 -9.86 12.53 -8.49
N ASP A 378 -8.86 13.37 -8.26
CA ASP A 378 -7.87 13.25 -7.19
C ASP A 378 -7.71 14.59 -6.45
N TYR A 379 -7.52 14.52 -5.13
CA TYR A 379 -7.28 15.71 -4.33
C TYR A 379 -5.83 16.16 -4.42
N GLY A 380 -5.61 17.45 -4.71
CA GLY A 380 -4.29 18.04 -4.66
C GLY A 380 -3.75 18.15 -3.22
N GLN A 381 -2.75 17.32 -2.86
CA GLN A 381 -2.04 17.38 -1.58
C GLN A 381 -2.94 17.33 -0.33
N LEU A 382 -3.95 16.44 -0.33
CA LEU A 382 -5.00 16.38 0.68
C LEU A 382 -4.48 16.37 2.13
N GLU A 383 -3.51 15.52 2.44
CA GLU A 383 -2.97 15.39 3.80
C GLU A 383 -2.31 16.69 4.30
N LEU A 384 -1.65 17.45 3.43
CA LEU A 384 -1.03 18.72 3.80
C LEU A 384 -2.08 19.80 4.04
N ARG A 385 -3.20 19.76 3.30
CA ARG A 385 -4.35 20.63 3.54
C ARG A 385 -5.02 20.32 4.88
N VAL A 386 -5.18 19.03 5.20
CA VAL A 386 -5.65 18.59 6.53
C VAL A 386 -4.70 19.07 7.62
N LEU A 387 -3.38 18.93 7.44
CA LEU A 387 -2.39 19.43 8.39
C LEU A 387 -2.50 20.95 8.60
N ALA A 388 -2.62 21.73 7.52
CA ALA A 388 -2.78 23.17 7.60
C ALA A 388 -4.06 23.56 8.38
N HIS A 389 -5.17 22.87 8.12
CA HIS A 389 -6.43 23.09 8.83
C HIS A 389 -6.35 22.72 10.32
N MET A 390 -5.85 21.53 10.63
CA MET A 390 -5.79 21.00 12.00
C MET A 390 -4.84 21.79 12.90
N THR A 391 -3.70 22.20 12.35
CA THR A 391 -2.68 22.98 13.08
C THR A 391 -2.97 24.47 13.09
N LYS A 392 -3.86 24.94 12.20
CA LYS A 392 -4.10 26.36 11.92
C LYS A 392 -2.80 27.10 11.55
N CYS A 393 -1.86 26.41 10.90
CA CYS A 393 -0.56 26.98 10.56
C CYS A 393 -0.70 28.06 9.48
N LYS A 394 -0.39 29.30 9.86
CA LYS A 394 -0.60 30.49 9.02
C LYS A 394 0.20 30.41 7.71
N ALA A 395 1.47 30.03 7.80
CA ALA A 395 2.34 29.91 6.63
C ALA A 395 1.83 28.86 5.62
N MET A 396 1.30 27.73 6.10
CA MET A 396 0.73 26.71 5.22
C MET A 396 -0.60 27.16 4.61
N ILE A 397 -1.49 27.76 5.40
CA ILE A 397 -2.77 28.28 4.92
C ILE A 397 -2.53 29.33 3.82
N GLU A 398 -1.61 30.25 4.05
CA GLU A 398 -1.26 31.28 3.07
C GLU A 398 -0.64 30.69 1.81
N ALA A 399 0.28 29.73 1.95
CA ALA A 399 0.87 29.04 0.80
C ALA A 399 -0.19 28.32 -0.06
N PHE A 400 -1.23 27.75 0.55
CA PHE A 400 -2.34 27.15 -0.21
C PHE A 400 -3.26 28.18 -0.87
N ARG A 401 -3.51 29.33 -0.22
CA ARG A 401 -4.31 30.42 -0.80
C ARG A 401 -3.64 31.07 -2.00
N LEU A 402 -2.32 31.25 -1.94
CA LEU A 402 -1.52 31.76 -3.06
C LEU A 402 -1.48 30.78 -4.24
N GLY A 403 -1.80 29.50 -4.00
CA GLY A 403 -1.80 28.47 -5.02
C GLY A 403 -0.40 28.06 -5.50
N GLY A 404 -0.39 27.38 -6.64
CA GLY A 404 0.82 26.89 -7.28
C GLY A 404 1.53 25.77 -6.50
N ASP A 405 2.86 25.70 -6.62
CA ASP A 405 3.61 24.52 -6.17
C ASP A 405 4.10 24.65 -4.72
N PHE A 406 3.32 24.07 -3.81
CA PHE A 406 3.57 24.09 -2.36
C PHE A 406 4.97 23.60 -1.97
N HIS A 407 5.51 22.60 -2.68
CA HIS A 407 6.84 22.08 -2.39
C HIS A 407 7.94 23.07 -2.80
N SER A 408 7.76 23.76 -3.93
CA SER A 408 8.68 24.83 -4.36
C SER A 408 8.66 26.01 -3.39
N ARG A 409 7.49 26.41 -2.90
CA ARG A 409 7.38 27.46 -1.86
C ARG A 409 8.08 27.07 -0.55
N THR A 410 8.00 25.79 -0.19
CA THR A 410 8.72 25.25 0.98
C THR A 410 10.23 25.23 0.75
N ALA A 411 10.70 24.83 -0.43
CA ALA A 411 12.13 24.87 -0.76
C ALA A 411 12.66 26.32 -0.74
N LEU A 412 11.93 27.26 -1.32
CA LEU A 412 12.26 28.69 -1.29
C LEU A 412 12.48 29.19 0.15
N SER A 413 11.68 28.73 1.11
CA SER A 413 11.75 29.20 2.49
C SER A 413 12.92 28.57 3.27
N MET A 414 13.29 27.33 2.93
CA MET A 414 14.36 26.56 3.57
C MET A 414 15.80 26.94 3.14
N TYR A 415 16.01 27.33 1.88
CA TYR A 415 17.35 27.53 1.32
C TYR A 415 17.57 28.98 0.91
N ASP A 416 18.56 29.65 1.52
CA ASP A 416 18.77 31.08 1.34
C ASP A 416 19.30 31.42 -0.07
N TYR A 417 20.11 30.54 -0.69
CA TYR A 417 20.55 30.71 -2.08
C TYR A 417 19.39 30.64 -3.10
N ILE A 418 18.32 29.89 -2.81
CA ILE A 418 17.13 29.90 -3.69
C ILE A 418 16.42 31.25 -3.59
N LYS A 419 16.32 31.83 -2.39
CA LYS A 419 15.72 33.17 -2.19
C LYS A 419 16.46 34.23 -2.99
N GLU A 420 17.79 34.19 -2.96
CA GLU A 420 18.63 35.10 -3.73
C GLU A 420 18.41 34.95 -5.24
N ASP A 421 18.35 33.72 -5.75
CA ASP A 421 18.19 33.48 -7.18
C ASP A 421 16.81 33.89 -7.71
N ILE A 422 15.75 33.71 -6.91
CA ILE A 422 14.43 34.27 -7.17
C ILE A 422 14.47 35.80 -7.16
N ALA A 423 15.13 36.41 -6.15
CA ALA A 423 15.23 37.87 -6.02
C ALA A 423 16.02 38.51 -7.18
N LYS A 424 17.03 37.82 -7.71
CA LYS A 424 17.82 38.24 -8.88
C LYS A 424 17.10 37.98 -10.22
N GLY A 425 15.94 37.33 -10.22
CA GLY A 425 15.22 36.96 -11.44
C GLY A 425 15.87 35.83 -12.25
N THR A 426 16.90 35.18 -11.71
CA THR A 426 17.64 34.08 -12.37
C THR A 426 16.96 32.71 -12.20
N CYS A 427 15.86 32.69 -11.45
CA CYS A 427 14.96 31.56 -11.24
C CYS A 427 13.56 32.13 -11.01
N LEU A 428 12.53 31.44 -11.47
CA LEU A 428 11.13 31.81 -11.23
C LEU A 428 10.49 30.82 -10.28
N LEU A 429 9.67 31.30 -9.35
CA LEU A 429 8.91 30.41 -8.47
C LEU A 429 7.78 29.73 -9.26
N GLU A 430 7.04 30.52 -10.03
CA GLU A 430 5.89 30.10 -10.83
C GLU A 430 5.89 30.88 -12.15
N TRP A 431 5.25 30.31 -13.18
CA TRP A 431 5.09 30.93 -14.49
C TRP A 431 3.74 30.54 -15.10
N ASP A 432 3.04 31.53 -15.65
CA ASP A 432 1.80 31.32 -16.38
C ASP A 432 2.13 30.87 -17.81
N SER A 433 1.88 29.59 -18.10
CA SER A 433 2.23 28.98 -19.39
C SER A 433 1.42 29.56 -20.56
N SER A 434 0.29 30.24 -20.29
CA SER A 434 -0.45 30.95 -21.34
C SER A 434 0.32 32.14 -21.91
N LYS A 435 1.38 32.60 -21.21
CA LYS A 435 2.25 33.71 -21.63
C LYS A 435 3.48 33.26 -22.43
N GLY A 436 3.53 32.00 -22.86
CA GLY A 436 4.65 31.42 -23.60
C GLY A 436 5.71 30.78 -22.70
N GLU A 437 6.93 30.63 -23.22
CA GLU A 437 8.05 30.03 -22.48
C GLU A 437 8.55 30.95 -21.34
N PRO A 438 8.95 30.39 -20.19
CA PRO A 438 9.41 31.17 -19.06
C PRO A 438 10.77 31.84 -19.35
N PRO A 439 10.96 33.13 -19.00
CA PRO A 439 12.21 33.86 -19.27
C PRO A 439 13.39 33.41 -18.39
N ALA A 440 13.14 32.62 -17.35
CA ALA A 440 14.16 31.98 -16.53
C ALA A 440 13.62 30.61 -16.03
N PRO A 441 14.50 29.66 -15.68
CA PRO A 441 14.05 28.33 -15.25
C PRO A 441 13.19 28.41 -13.99
N LEU A 442 12.16 27.56 -13.93
CA LEU A 442 11.33 27.41 -12.74
C LEU A 442 12.11 26.73 -11.61
N LEU A 443 11.81 27.07 -10.36
CA LEU A 443 12.40 26.46 -9.16
C LEU A 443 12.28 24.93 -9.21
N LYS A 444 11.11 24.43 -9.61
CA LYS A 444 10.87 22.98 -9.75
C LYS A 444 11.80 22.27 -10.73
N HIS A 445 12.42 22.99 -11.66
CA HIS A 445 13.40 22.46 -12.62
C HIS A 445 14.83 22.74 -12.18
N LYS A 446 15.17 24.00 -11.82
CA LYS A 446 16.53 24.39 -11.42
C LYS A 446 16.97 23.75 -10.11
N TYR A 447 16.05 23.66 -9.14
CA TYR A 447 16.27 23.15 -7.78
C TYR A 447 15.40 21.92 -7.51
N ALA A 448 15.39 20.98 -8.46
CA ALA A 448 14.59 19.76 -8.38
C ALA A 448 14.96 18.91 -7.15
N SER A 449 16.24 18.89 -6.75
CA SER A 449 16.72 18.16 -5.58
C SER A 449 16.17 18.74 -4.28
N GLU A 450 16.25 20.07 -4.11
CA GLU A 450 15.79 20.80 -2.94
C GLU A 450 14.26 20.75 -2.85
N ARG A 451 13.56 20.88 -3.99
CA ARG A 451 12.13 20.64 -4.06
C ARG A 451 11.75 19.23 -3.64
N ARG A 452 12.53 18.22 -4.04
CA ARG A 452 12.33 16.82 -3.61
C ARG A 452 12.57 16.67 -2.11
N GLN A 453 13.60 17.29 -1.55
CA GLN A 453 13.85 17.33 -0.10
C GLN A 453 12.69 18.00 0.65
N ALA A 454 12.20 19.15 0.16
CA ALA A 454 11.04 19.84 0.71
C ALA A 454 9.75 19.00 0.62
N LYS A 455 9.55 18.26 -0.48
CA LYS A 455 8.45 17.28 -0.61
C LYS A 455 8.56 16.20 0.48
N ILE A 456 9.73 15.58 0.62
CA ILE A 456 9.98 14.55 1.64
C ILE A 456 9.72 15.11 3.04
N LEU A 457 10.18 16.32 3.36
CA LEU A 457 9.93 16.95 4.66
C LEU A 457 8.44 17.21 4.90
N ASN A 458 7.75 17.80 3.93
CA ASN A 458 6.33 18.12 4.07
C ASN A 458 5.51 16.86 4.41
N PHE A 459 5.76 15.75 3.71
CA PHE A 459 5.10 14.49 4.01
C PHE A 459 5.62 13.82 5.29
N SER A 460 6.94 13.79 5.53
CA SER A 460 7.51 13.05 6.65
C SER A 460 7.38 13.75 8.01
N LEU A 461 7.32 15.08 8.04
CA LEU A 461 7.20 15.86 9.27
C LEU A 461 5.77 16.00 9.76
N ALA A 462 4.77 15.92 8.87
CA ALA A 462 3.39 15.66 9.25
C ALA A 462 3.29 14.41 10.18
N TYR A 463 4.24 13.47 10.05
CA TYR A 463 4.28 12.18 10.75
C TYR A 463 5.35 12.07 11.84
N GLY A 464 5.98 13.19 12.23
CA GLY A 464 6.95 13.22 13.33
C GLY A 464 8.25 12.46 13.07
N LYS A 465 8.75 12.47 11.82
CA LYS A 465 10.07 11.94 11.50
C LYS A 465 11.17 12.72 12.22
N THR A 466 12.19 12.01 12.70
CA THR A 466 13.32 12.58 13.45
C THR A 466 14.46 12.98 12.52
N ALA A 467 15.39 13.81 13.01
CA ALA A 467 16.62 14.19 12.27
C ALA A 467 17.42 12.96 11.79
N HIS A 468 17.52 11.90 12.60
CA HIS A 468 18.15 10.64 12.19
C HIS A 468 17.44 9.97 11.00
N GLY A 469 16.11 10.07 10.93
CA GLY A 469 15.35 9.59 9.78
C GLY A 469 15.62 10.43 8.53
N LEU A 470 15.69 11.75 8.68
CA LEU A 470 15.97 12.67 7.57
C LEU A 470 17.40 12.53 7.04
N GLN A 471 18.37 12.29 7.92
CA GLN A 471 19.76 12.03 7.55
C GLN A 471 19.87 10.94 6.47
N LYS A 472 19.14 9.82 6.68
CA LYS A 472 19.11 8.69 5.74
C LYS A 472 18.42 9.03 4.42
N ASP A 473 17.32 9.76 4.47
CA ASP A 473 16.57 10.13 3.26
C ASP A 473 17.35 11.11 2.37
N PHE A 474 18.08 12.01 3.00
CA PHE A 474 18.77 13.11 2.32
C PHE A 474 20.21 12.77 1.95
N GLY A 475 20.81 11.77 2.59
CA GLY A 475 22.23 11.44 2.41
C GLY A 475 23.16 12.54 2.93
N VAL A 476 22.72 13.28 3.95
CA VAL A 476 23.45 14.43 4.54
C VAL A 476 23.98 14.07 5.93
N SER A 477 24.77 14.96 6.53
CA SER A 477 25.18 14.82 7.93
C SER A 477 23.99 14.95 8.89
N LEU A 478 24.11 14.41 10.10
CA LEU A 478 23.08 14.55 11.14
C LEU A 478 22.83 16.03 11.48
N GLU A 479 23.88 16.85 11.43
CA GLU A 479 23.83 18.28 11.77
C GLU A 479 23.09 19.08 10.70
N GLU A 480 23.39 18.85 9.42
CA GLU A 480 22.60 19.43 8.31
C GLU A 480 21.13 19.03 8.40
N ALA A 481 20.83 17.76 8.71
CA ALA A 481 19.46 17.30 8.89
C ALA A 481 18.74 18.00 10.05
N LYS A 482 19.45 18.28 11.17
CA LYS A 482 18.90 19.05 12.30
C LYS A 482 18.66 20.51 11.93
N GLU A 483 19.57 21.15 11.20
CA GLU A 483 19.45 22.54 10.78
C GLU A 483 18.25 22.74 9.84
N VAL A 484 18.13 21.87 8.84
CA VAL A 484 17.00 21.87 7.90
C VAL A 484 15.68 21.70 8.66
N LEU A 485 15.62 20.76 9.61
CA LEU A 485 14.45 20.53 10.44
C LEU A 485 14.10 21.76 11.30
N ALA A 486 15.10 22.41 11.88
CA ALA A 486 14.92 23.60 12.71
C ALA A 486 14.38 24.78 11.88
N LYS A 487 14.90 25.01 10.66
CA LYS A 487 14.37 26.03 9.74
C LYS A 487 12.90 25.78 9.41
N TRP A 488 12.52 24.53 9.11
CA TRP A 488 11.14 24.18 8.77
C TRP A 488 10.16 24.47 9.91
N TYR A 489 10.49 24.10 11.16
CA TYR A 489 9.65 24.37 12.33
C TYR A 489 9.63 25.85 12.74
N LYS A 490 10.71 26.60 12.49
CA LYS A 490 10.76 28.04 12.76
C LYS A 490 9.69 28.81 11.98
N GLU A 491 9.40 28.38 10.75
CA GLU A 491 8.36 28.97 9.90
C GLU A 491 6.96 28.41 10.17
N ARG A 492 6.88 27.25 10.82
CA ARG A 492 5.64 26.52 11.09
C ARG A 492 5.51 26.17 12.58
N PRO A 493 5.61 27.16 13.50
CA PRO A 493 5.62 26.91 14.94
C PRO A 493 4.31 26.28 15.43
N GLU A 494 3.17 26.57 14.77
CA GLU A 494 1.87 26.00 15.11
C GLU A 494 1.83 24.49 14.91
N VAL A 495 2.55 23.95 13.91
CA VAL A 495 2.63 22.50 13.68
C VAL A 495 3.33 21.82 14.86
N LYS A 496 4.46 22.37 15.30
CA LYS A 496 5.22 21.82 16.44
C LYS A 496 4.38 21.83 17.72
N ARG A 497 3.76 22.97 18.02
CA ARG A 497 2.88 23.12 19.19
C ARG A 497 1.71 22.15 19.14
N TRP A 498 1.10 21.98 17.97
CA TRP A 498 0.00 21.03 17.78
C TRP A 498 0.44 19.58 18.00
N GLN A 499 1.63 19.18 17.50
CA GLN A 499 2.17 17.83 17.73
C GLN A 499 2.42 17.56 19.21
N GLU A 500 3.06 18.50 19.90
CA GLU A 500 3.34 18.41 21.35
C GLU A 500 2.04 18.29 22.15
N LEU A 501 1.05 19.15 21.87
CA LEU A 501 -0.25 19.12 22.53
C LEU A 501 -1.01 17.81 22.23
N THR A 502 -1.01 17.36 20.98
CA THR A 502 -1.70 16.12 20.57
C THR A 502 -1.12 14.90 21.27
N ILE A 503 0.21 14.83 21.39
CA ILE A 503 0.88 13.75 22.13
C ILE A 503 0.55 13.84 23.62
N GLN A 504 0.57 15.04 24.20
CA GLN A 504 0.24 15.25 25.61
C GLN A 504 -1.20 14.82 25.92
N THR A 505 -2.18 15.28 25.13
CA THR A 505 -3.58 14.87 25.26
C THR A 505 -3.73 13.36 25.07
N ALA A 506 -3.00 12.74 24.14
CA ALA A 506 -3.04 11.29 23.96
C ALA A 506 -2.46 10.53 25.17
N LYS A 507 -1.44 11.06 25.83
CA LYS A 507 -0.88 10.48 27.08
C LYS A 507 -1.87 10.58 28.24
N GLU A 508 -2.62 11.66 28.33
CA GLU A 508 -3.64 11.90 29.36
C GLU A 508 -4.91 11.05 29.14
N THR A 509 -5.38 10.98 27.90
CA THR A 509 -6.68 10.37 27.55
C THR A 509 -6.57 8.92 27.08
N GLY A 510 -5.40 8.49 26.61
CA GLY A 510 -5.18 7.15 26.05
C GLY A 510 -5.63 6.98 24.59
N PHE A 511 -6.07 8.04 23.91
CA PHE A 511 -6.51 7.98 22.51
C PHE A 511 -6.19 9.25 21.72
N THR A 512 -6.35 9.19 20.40
CA THR A 512 -6.39 10.36 19.51
C THR A 512 -7.67 10.34 18.65
N ARG A 513 -7.99 11.43 17.96
CA ARG A 513 -9.21 11.55 17.13
C ARG A 513 -8.93 12.08 15.73
N THR A 514 -9.75 11.69 14.76
CA THR A 514 -9.73 12.22 13.39
C THR A 514 -10.44 13.58 13.26
N LEU A 515 -10.42 14.17 12.06
CA LEU A 515 -11.12 15.42 11.76
C LEU A 515 -12.61 15.39 12.14
N MET A 516 -13.31 14.28 11.84
CA MET A 516 -14.71 14.09 12.22
C MET A 516 -14.89 13.42 13.58
N GLY A 517 -13.83 13.27 14.38
CA GLY A 517 -13.94 12.81 15.77
C GLY A 517 -13.97 11.30 15.99
N ARG A 518 -13.61 10.45 15.01
CA ARG A 518 -13.46 9.00 15.26
C ARG A 518 -12.25 8.76 16.15
N TYR A 519 -12.39 7.80 17.05
CA TYR A 519 -11.36 7.46 18.03
C TYR A 519 -10.34 6.46 17.49
N ARG A 520 -9.08 6.66 17.90
CA ARG A 520 -8.03 5.64 17.87
C ARG A 520 -7.43 5.46 19.25
N PRO A 521 -7.74 4.35 19.95
CA PRO A 521 -7.06 3.97 21.19
C PRO A 521 -5.56 3.76 20.95
N LEU A 522 -4.74 4.18 21.91
CA LEU A 522 -3.28 4.09 21.86
C LEU A 522 -2.76 3.40 23.12
N PRO A 523 -2.93 2.07 23.25
CA PRO A 523 -2.62 1.36 24.50
C PRO A 523 -1.15 1.47 24.93
N ASP A 524 -0.24 1.65 23.97
CA ASP A 524 1.20 1.78 24.21
C ASP A 524 1.68 3.24 24.44
N ILE A 525 0.78 4.23 24.49
CA ILE A 525 1.17 5.66 24.60
C ILE A 525 1.94 6.00 25.88
N ASN A 526 1.71 5.22 26.94
CA ASN A 526 2.40 5.32 28.24
C ASN A 526 3.28 4.08 28.52
N SER A 527 3.68 3.34 27.48
CA SER A 527 4.50 2.14 27.62
C SER A 527 5.88 2.47 28.19
N LYS A 528 6.38 1.65 29.13
CA LYS A 528 7.77 1.75 29.61
C LYS A 528 8.79 1.44 28.51
N ASN A 529 8.38 0.71 27.47
CA ASN A 529 9.22 0.43 26.31
C ASN A 529 9.26 1.65 25.37
N LYS A 530 10.41 2.34 25.30
CA LYS A 530 10.60 3.57 24.51
C LYS A 530 10.31 3.41 23.02
N TRP A 531 10.51 2.22 22.45
CA TRP A 531 10.18 1.96 21.05
C TRP A 531 8.65 1.93 20.85
N LYS A 532 7.92 1.25 21.74
CA LYS A 532 6.46 1.19 21.71
C LYS A 532 5.82 2.55 21.99
N GLU A 533 6.31 3.26 23.02
CA GLU A 533 5.91 4.64 23.33
C GLU A 533 6.12 5.55 22.10
N GLY A 534 7.31 5.50 21.50
CA GLY A 534 7.62 6.31 20.32
C GLY A 534 6.73 5.98 19.11
N HIS A 535 6.36 4.71 18.92
CA HIS A 535 5.42 4.31 17.88
C HIS A 535 4.01 4.86 18.15
N ALA A 536 3.52 4.77 19.39
CA ALA A 536 2.23 5.31 19.79
C ALA A 536 2.18 6.84 19.67
N CYS A 537 3.24 7.56 20.04
CA CYS A 537 3.33 9.02 19.86
C CYS A 537 3.25 9.42 18.38
N ARG A 538 3.92 8.68 17.48
CA ARG A 538 3.79 8.91 16.02
C ARG A 538 2.38 8.61 15.52
N ALA A 539 1.75 7.55 16.02
CA ALA A 539 0.36 7.24 15.71
C ALA A 539 -0.61 8.34 16.18
N ALA A 540 -0.35 8.96 17.35
CA ALA A 540 -1.17 10.03 17.90
C ALA A 540 -1.27 11.25 16.97
N ILE A 541 -0.17 11.63 16.32
CA ILE A 541 -0.10 12.77 15.39
C ILE A 541 -0.45 12.40 13.94
N ASN A 542 -0.21 11.14 13.52
CA ASN A 542 -0.54 10.70 12.16
C ASN A 542 -2.06 10.52 11.99
N THR A 543 -2.74 9.96 12.99
CA THR A 543 -4.18 9.62 12.88
C THR A 543 -5.07 10.81 12.54
N PRO A 544 -4.92 11.98 13.18
CA PRO A 544 -5.73 13.15 12.86
C PRO A 544 -5.59 13.57 11.39
N ILE A 545 -4.38 13.45 10.83
CA ILE A 545 -4.07 13.86 9.45
C ILE A 545 -4.54 12.81 8.46
N GLN A 546 -4.06 11.57 8.61
CA GLN A 546 -4.35 10.47 7.70
C GLN A 546 -5.84 10.07 7.75
N GLY A 547 -6.41 10.00 8.95
CA GLY A 547 -7.82 9.72 9.16
C GLY A 547 -8.72 10.92 8.84
N GLY A 548 -8.22 12.14 8.96
CA GLY A 548 -8.90 13.35 8.48
C GLY A 548 -8.98 13.42 6.96
N ALA A 549 -7.95 12.97 6.25
CA ALA A 549 -8.01 12.79 4.80
C ALA A 549 -9.04 11.72 4.41
N ALA A 550 -9.05 10.58 5.12
CA ALA A 550 -10.08 9.55 4.93
C ALA A 550 -11.50 10.07 5.20
N ASP A 551 -11.66 10.98 6.16
CA ASP A 551 -12.93 11.66 6.45
C ASP A 551 -13.44 12.50 5.30
N ILE A 552 -12.54 13.31 4.74
CA ILE A 552 -12.87 14.17 3.60
C ILE A 552 -13.33 13.31 2.43
N VAL A 553 -12.56 12.26 2.09
CA VAL A 553 -12.89 11.36 0.98
C VAL A 553 -14.20 10.62 1.24
N MET A 554 -14.43 10.10 2.45
CA MET A 554 -15.70 9.45 2.81
C MET A 554 -16.89 10.40 2.63
N MET A 555 -16.76 11.65 3.05
CA MET A 555 -17.82 12.64 2.93
C MET A 555 -18.05 13.07 1.48
N ALA A 556 -16.99 13.23 0.70
CA ALA A 556 -17.10 13.46 -0.74
C ALA A 556 -17.83 12.30 -1.42
N MET A 557 -17.45 11.06 -1.10
CA MET A 557 -18.09 9.87 -1.66
C MET A 557 -19.59 9.80 -1.33
N LEU A 558 -19.96 10.08 -0.07
CA LEU A 558 -21.36 10.14 0.35
C LEU A 558 -22.14 11.25 -0.34
N LYS A 559 -21.50 12.39 -0.62
CA LYS A 559 -22.11 13.50 -1.33
C LYS A 559 -22.33 13.16 -2.80
N ILE A 560 -21.33 12.60 -3.47
CA ILE A 560 -21.37 12.12 -4.86
C ILE A 560 -22.50 11.09 -5.04
N GLU A 561 -22.60 10.08 -4.17
CA GLU A 561 -23.64 9.03 -4.28
C GLU A 561 -25.06 9.61 -4.09
N LYS A 562 -25.18 10.75 -3.40
CA LYS A 562 -26.46 11.45 -3.18
C LYS A 562 -26.75 12.53 -4.23
N ASP A 563 -25.81 12.85 -5.13
CA ASP A 563 -26.01 13.88 -6.14
C ASP A 563 -26.94 13.37 -7.26
N GLU A 564 -28.14 13.93 -7.32
CA GLU A 564 -29.11 13.60 -8.34
C GLU A 564 -28.67 14.00 -9.75
N ARG A 565 -27.80 15.01 -9.90
CA ARG A 565 -27.28 15.43 -11.21
C ARG A 565 -26.44 14.31 -11.80
N LEU A 566 -25.43 13.83 -11.07
CA LEU A 566 -24.58 12.72 -11.51
C LEU A 566 -25.39 11.47 -11.82
N ARG A 567 -26.36 11.13 -10.97
CA ARG A 567 -27.27 9.99 -11.19
C ARG A 567 -28.11 10.15 -12.47
N ARG A 568 -28.66 11.33 -12.73
CA ARG A 568 -29.43 11.61 -13.97
C ARG A 568 -28.56 11.57 -15.22
N LEU A 569 -27.30 11.98 -15.10
CA LEU A 569 -26.31 11.90 -16.18
C LEU A 569 -25.79 10.49 -16.42
N GLY A 570 -26.12 9.52 -15.55
CA GLY A 570 -25.74 8.11 -15.68
C GLY A 570 -24.35 7.77 -15.13
N PHE A 571 -23.76 8.63 -14.29
CA PHE A 571 -22.44 8.39 -13.71
C PHE A 571 -22.55 7.65 -12.37
N GLU A 572 -21.78 6.57 -12.25
CA GLU A 572 -21.73 5.74 -11.05
C GLU A 572 -20.30 5.60 -10.53
N MET A 573 -20.14 5.63 -9.21
CA MET A 573 -18.85 5.41 -8.57
C MET A 573 -18.45 3.93 -8.61
N LEU A 574 -17.25 3.67 -9.12
CA LEU A 574 -16.69 2.33 -9.26
C LEU A 574 -15.67 2.03 -8.16
N LEU A 575 -14.70 2.92 -7.97
CA LEU A 575 -13.54 2.68 -7.10
C LEU A 575 -13.12 3.95 -6.37
N GLN A 576 -12.46 3.71 -5.23
CA GLN A 576 -11.74 4.72 -4.48
C GLN A 576 -10.31 4.23 -4.24
N ILE A 577 -9.35 5.09 -4.51
CA ILE A 577 -7.91 4.82 -4.43
C ILE A 577 -7.27 5.95 -3.64
N HIS A 578 -7.13 5.75 -2.33
CA HIS A 578 -6.59 6.76 -1.41
C HIS A 578 -7.38 8.08 -1.38
N ASP A 579 -6.96 9.10 -2.12
CA ASP A 579 -7.61 10.38 -2.29
C ASP A 579 -8.28 10.55 -3.66
N GLU A 580 -8.18 9.52 -4.50
CA GLU A 580 -8.79 9.46 -5.82
C GLU A 580 -10.14 8.70 -5.80
N VAL A 581 -11.10 9.18 -6.60
CA VAL A 581 -12.36 8.50 -6.90
C VAL A 581 -12.50 8.32 -8.42
N ILE A 582 -13.02 7.15 -8.81
CA ILE A 582 -13.24 6.78 -10.21
C ILE A 582 -14.74 6.55 -10.42
N LEU A 583 -15.32 7.32 -11.33
CA LEU A 583 -16.69 7.15 -11.80
C LEU A 583 -16.70 6.69 -13.27
N GLU A 584 -17.77 6.01 -13.67
CA GLU A 584 -18.03 5.58 -15.05
C GLU A 584 -19.42 6.05 -15.46
N GLY A 585 -19.56 6.55 -16.69
CA GLY A 585 -20.85 6.96 -17.24
C GLY A 585 -20.80 7.27 -18.74
N PRO A 586 -21.93 7.64 -19.37
CA PRO A 586 -22.03 7.89 -20.80
C PRO A 586 -21.16 9.07 -21.28
N ILE A 587 -20.56 8.94 -22.47
CA ILE A 587 -19.61 9.92 -23.02
C ILE A 587 -20.24 11.29 -23.37
N GLU A 588 -21.54 11.32 -23.66
CA GLU A 588 -22.26 12.53 -24.07
C GLU A 588 -22.35 13.60 -22.96
N ASN A 589 -22.25 13.21 -21.69
CA ASN A 589 -22.56 14.06 -20.53
C ASN A 589 -21.32 14.44 -19.70
N VAL A 590 -20.11 14.24 -20.24
CA VAL A 590 -18.85 14.34 -19.51
C VAL A 590 -18.61 15.71 -18.88
N ALA A 591 -18.82 16.79 -19.63
CA ALA A 591 -18.48 18.13 -19.17
C ALA A 591 -19.31 18.54 -17.94
N GLU A 592 -20.61 18.22 -17.95
CA GLU A 592 -21.51 18.50 -16.83
C GLU A 592 -21.22 17.59 -15.64
N ALA A 593 -21.01 16.30 -15.88
CA ALA A 593 -20.69 15.34 -14.81
C ALA A 593 -19.36 15.68 -14.13
N LYS A 594 -18.34 16.05 -14.90
CA LYS A 594 -17.05 16.53 -14.40
C LYS A 594 -17.21 17.73 -13.47
N LYS A 595 -18.03 18.72 -13.86
CA LYS A 595 -18.31 19.90 -13.03
C LYS A 595 -18.99 19.51 -11.71
N CYS A 596 -20.01 18.66 -11.77
CA CYS A 596 -20.73 18.21 -10.57
C CYS A 596 -19.80 17.45 -9.62
N LEU A 597 -19.01 16.51 -10.15
CA LEU A 597 -18.05 15.72 -9.38
C LEU A 597 -16.99 16.58 -8.68
N VAL A 598 -16.40 17.53 -9.40
CA VAL A 598 -15.43 18.47 -8.83
C VAL A 598 -16.06 19.29 -7.71
N GLU A 599 -17.27 19.84 -7.92
CA GLU A 599 -17.99 20.62 -6.90
C GLU A 599 -18.25 19.81 -5.62
N ASP A 600 -18.70 18.56 -5.77
CA ASP A 600 -18.98 17.68 -4.64
C ASP A 600 -17.72 17.35 -3.84
N MET A 601 -16.61 17.07 -4.53
CA MET A 601 -15.33 16.80 -3.89
C MET A 601 -14.71 18.05 -3.27
N MET A 602 -14.81 19.23 -3.88
CA MET A 602 -14.29 20.48 -3.32
C MET A 602 -15.04 20.90 -2.05
N HIS A 603 -16.32 20.54 -1.93
CA HIS A 603 -17.18 20.93 -0.82
C HIS A 603 -17.85 19.72 -0.13
N PRO A 604 -17.09 18.80 0.49
CA PRO A 604 -17.63 17.58 1.08
C PRO A 604 -18.34 17.82 2.42
N PHE A 605 -18.12 18.99 3.04
CA PHE A 605 -18.73 19.40 4.30
C PHE A 605 -19.61 20.64 4.12
N ALA A 606 -20.57 20.83 5.03
CA ALA A 606 -21.40 22.03 5.07
C ALA A 606 -20.59 23.30 5.44
N ARG A 607 -19.57 23.16 6.29
CA ARG A 607 -18.60 24.23 6.59
C ARG A 607 -17.27 23.92 5.93
N PRO A 608 -16.66 24.85 5.18
CA PRO A 608 -15.39 24.63 4.54
C PRO A 608 -14.25 24.51 5.55
N LEU A 609 -13.15 23.89 5.12
CA LEU A 609 -11.89 23.93 5.86
C LEU A 609 -11.27 25.33 5.78
N LEU A 610 -10.17 25.53 6.51
CA LEU A 610 -9.41 26.80 6.48
C LEU A 610 -8.60 26.98 5.18
N VAL A 611 -8.54 25.93 4.38
CA VAL A 611 -7.87 25.84 3.08
C VAL A 611 -8.81 25.19 2.09
N ASP A 612 -8.81 25.68 0.85
CA ASP A 612 -9.64 25.09 -0.20
C ASP A 612 -9.18 23.68 -0.50
N LEU A 613 -10.12 22.79 -0.82
CA LEU A 613 -9.81 21.46 -1.35
C LEU A 613 -9.76 21.58 -2.86
N VAL A 614 -8.56 21.42 -3.45
CA VAL A 614 -8.38 21.46 -4.90
C VAL A 614 -8.50 20.04 -5.43
N VAL A 615 -9.25 19.87 -6.51
CA VAL A 615 -9.51 18.58 -7.16
C VAL A 615 -9.10 18.69 -8.62
N ASP A 616 -8.24 17.78 -9.06
CA ASP A 616 -8.00 17.57 -10.48
C ASP A 616 -8.92 16.46 -10.96
N CYS A 617 -9.50 16.61 -12.14
CA CYS A 617 -10.44 15.65 -12.69
C CYS A 617 -10.17 15.49 -14.18
N ASN A 618 -9.95 14.27 -14.64
CA ASN A 618 -9.73 13.94 -16.04
C ASN A 618 -10.75 12.92 -16.51
N ALA A 619 -11.13 13.04 -17.79
CA ALA A 619 -12.07 12.14 -18.44
C ALA A 619 -11.32 11.39 -19.54
N ALA A 620 -11.26 10.06 -19.47
CA ALA A 620 -10.59 9.25 -20.48
C ALA A 620 -11.19 7.84 -20.59
N PRO A 621 -10.98 7.15 -21.73
CA PRO A 621 -11.42 5.76 -21.91
C PRO A 621 -10.74 4.78 -20.95
N SER A 622 -9.50 5.04 -20.55
CA SER A 622 -8.74 4.19 -19.62
C SER A 622 -8.22 4.96 -18.41
N TRP A 623 -7.98 4.25 -17.30
CA TRP A 623 -7.42 4.86 -16.09
C TRP A 623 -6.01 5.40 -16.32
N TYR A 624 -5.22 4.73 -17.16
CA TYR A 624 -3.89 5.20 -17.55
C TYR A 624 -3.95 6.56 -18.27
N GLU A 625 -4.86 6.74 -19.23
CA GLU A 625 -4.97 8.00 -19.99
C GLU A 625 -5.54 9.16 -19.15
N ALA A 626 -6.24 8.85 -18.05
CA ALA A 626 -6.77 9.86 -17.15
C ALA A 626 -5.75 10.37 -16.11
N LYS A 627 -4.60 9.70 -15.96
CA LYS A 627 -3.54 10.04 -14.99
C LYS A 627 -2.28 10.52 -15.71
#